data_AF-A0A1X7DZR1-F1
#
_entry.id   AF-A0A1X7DZR1-F1
#
_cell.length_a   1.000
_cell.length_b   1.000
_cell.length_c   1.000
_cell.angle_alpha   90.00
_cell.angle_beta   90.00
_cell.angle_gamma   90.00
#
_symmetry.space_group_name_H-M   'P 1'
#
loop_
_entity.id
_entity.type
_entity.pdbx_description
1 polymer ?
#
loop_
_entity_poly.entity_id
_entity_poly.type
_entity_poly.pdbx_seq_one_letter_code
_entity_poly.pdbx_strand_id
1 'polypeptide(L)'
;MGAGSAGLFFLQDALRRGFEQVIVSDKQESRLRIARELGAHTVRVPDEELASVAARSEPGLVSFHKAVRRIHDGEVTVDYCLGPVYPFEEADEVLRIVERGGDGHVKFTIVP
;
A
#
# COMPACT_ATOMS: atom_id res chain seq x y z
N MET A 1 -4.88 -0.93 -2.98
CA MET A 1 -4.39 -2.14 -3.73
C MET A 1 -4.37 -1.85 -5.23
N GLY A 2 -3.55 -2.56 -6.02
CA GLY A 2 -3.44 -2.37 -7.49
C GLY A 2 -4.70 -2.77 -8.27
N ALA A 3 -4.92 -2.27 -9.50
CA ALA A 3 -6.04 -2.67 -10.37
C ALA A 3 -5.69 -3.78 -11.38
N GLY A 4 -4.69 -4.62 -11.07
CA GLY A 4 -4.39 -5.85 -11.82
C GLY A 4 -5.39 -6.97 -11.51
N SER A 5 -5.26 -8.13 -12.19
CA SER A 5 -6.18 -9.26 -12.03
C SER A 5 -6.35 -9.72 -10.57
N ALA A 6 -5.25 -9.89 -9.83
CA ALA A 6 -5.29 -10.23 -8.41
C ALA A 6 -6.00 -9.14 -7.58
N GLY A 7 -5.72 -7.87 -7.89
CA GLY A 7 -6.36 -6.76 -7.21
C GLY A 7 -7.88 -6.69 -7.46
N LEU A 8 -8.32 -6.86 -8.71
CA LEU A 8 -9.75 -6.87 -9.04
C LEU A 8 -10.48 -8.10 -8.47
N PHE A 9 -9.78 -9.23 -8.33
CA PHE A 9 -10.30 -10.38 -7.60
C PHE A 9 -10.54 -10.05 -6.11
N PHE A 10 -9.52 -9.53 -5.42
CA PHE A 10 -9.61 -9.18 -4.01
C PHE A 10 -10.58 -8.02 -3.74
N LEU A 11 -10.77 -7.09 -4.68
CA LEU A 11 -11.81 -6.07 -4.61
C LEU A 11 -13.19 -6.72 -4.46
N GLN A 12 -13.52 -7.66 -5.35
CA GLN A 12 -14.81 -8.32 -5.32
C GLN A 12 -14.97 -9.20 -4.07
N ASP A 13 -13.91 -9.89 -3.64
CA ASP A 13 -13.92 -10.68 -2.41
C ASP A 13 -14.16 -9.80 -1.17
N ALA A 14 -13.49 -8.65 -1.07
CA ALA A 14 -13.69 -7.68 0.01
C ALA A 14 -15.13 -7.16 0.03
N LEU A 15 -15.69 -6.77 -1.11
CA LEU A 15 -17.08 -6.32 -1.20
C LEU A 15 -18.07 -7.42 -0.78
N ARG A 16 -17.85 -8.67 -1.21
CA ARG A 16 -18.69 -9.81 -0.79
C ARG A 16 -18.63 -10.09 0.71
N ARG A 17 -17.51 -9.75 1.36
CA ARG A 17 -17.33 -9.87 2.82
C ARG A 17 -17.92 -8.69 3.61
N GLY A 18 -18.52 -7.71 2.93
CA GLY A 18 -19.20 -6.58 3.55
C GLY A 18 -18.28 -5.40 3.88
N PHE A 19 -17.09 -5.31 3.27
CA PHE A 19 -16.29 -4.08 3.37
C PHE A 19 -17.05 -2.94 2.68
N GLU A 20 -17.41 -1.92 3.46
CA GLU A 20 -18.19 -0.77 2.98
C GLU A 20 -17.39 0.14 2.03
N GLN A 21 -16.06 0.13 2.13
CA GLN A 21 -15.18 0.91 1.30
C GLN A 21 -13.92 0.11 0.94
N VAL A 22 -13.61 0.08 -0.36
CA VAL A 22 -12.36 -0.51 -0.88
C VAL A 22 -11.70 0.51 -1.81
N ILE A 23 -10.44 0.85 -1.52
CA ILE A 23 -9.66 1.82 -2.29
C ILE A 23 -8.69 1.07 -3.22
N VAL A 24 -8.85 1.29 -4.53
CA VAL A 24 -8.02 0.73 -5.59
C VAL A 24 -7.20 1.83 -6.25
N SER A 25 -5.90 1.62 -6.39
CA SER A 25 -4.96 2.57 -7.01
C SER A 25 -4.26 1.94 -8.20
N ASP A 26 -4.13 2.67 -9.31
CA ASP A 26 -3.38 2.21 -10.48
C ASP A 26 -2.90 3.43 -11.30
N LYS A 27 -1.92 3.21 -12.18
CA LYS A 27 -1.43 4.23 -13.12
C LYS A 27 -2.34 4.36 -14.34
N GLN A 28 -3.04 3.27 -14.70
CA GLN A 28 -3.83 3.17 -15.93
C GLN A 28 -5.31 3.40 -15.68
N GLU A 29 -5.84 4.47 -16.27
CA GLU A 29 -7.26 4.84 -16.16
C GLU A 29 -8.20 3.74 -16.69
N SER A 30 -7.80 3.01 -17.73
CA SER A 30 -8.59 1.88 -18.26
C SER A 30 -8.82 0.77 -17.23
N ARG A 31 -7.85 0.52 -16.34
CA ARG A 31 -7.98 -0.47 -15.25
C ARG A 31 -8.79 0.08 -14.09
N LEU A 32 -8.60 1.35 -13.76
CA LEU A 32 -9.39 2.03 -12.73
C LEU A 32 -10.87 2.07 -13.10
N ARG A 33 -11.20 2.25 -14.39
CA ARG A 33 -12.59 2.16 -14.85
C ARG A 33 -13.26 0.84 -14.46
N ILE A 34 -12.58 -0.28 -14.66
CA ILE A 34 -13.09 -1.61 -14.26
C ILE A 34 -13.26 -1.68 -12.74
N ALA A 35 -12.29 -1.19 -11.95
CA ALA A 35 -12.40 -1.16 -10.50
C ALA A 35 -13.60 -0.31 -10.02
N ARG A 36 -13.84 0.83 -10.67
CA ARG A 36 -14.98 1.72 -10.43
C ARG A 36 -16.31 1.03 -10.71
N GLU A 37 -16.43 0.35 -11.86
CA GLU A 37 -17.62 -0.42 -12.22
C GLU A 37 -17.91 -1.55 -11.22
N LEU A 38 -16.87 -2.11 -10.61
CA LEU A 38 -16.99 -3.11 -9.54
C LEU A 38 -17.32 -2.52 -8.16
N GLY A 39 -17.37 -1.20 -8.01
CA GLY A 39 -17.74 -0.51 -6.77
C GLY A 39 -16.58 0.01 -5.92
N ALA A 40 -15.35 0.05 -6.45
CA ALA A 40 -14.21 0.63 -5.73
C ALA A 40 -14.22 2.16 -5.77
N HIS A 41 -13.68 2.77 -4.70
CA HIS A 41 -13.14 4.12 -4.78
C HIS A 41 -11.75 4.05 -5.45
N THR A 42 -11.53 4.81 -6.52
CA THR A 42 -10.31 4.70 -7.32
C THR A 42 -9.39 5.89 -7.15
N VAL A 43 -8.09 5.65 -7.07
CA VAL A 43 -7.03 6.67 -7.00
C VAL A 43 -6.09 6.52 -8.20
N ARG A 44 -5.94 7.57 -9.00
CA ARG A 44 -4.99 7.54 -10.12
C ARG A 44 -3.63 8.03 -9.66
N VAL A 45 -2.65 7.13 -9.62
CA VAL A 45 -1.27 7.47 -9.25
C VAL A 45 -0.44 7.80 -10.50
N PRO A 46 0.42 8.84 -10.49
CA PRO A 46 0.78 9.70 -9.36
C PRO A 46 -0.09 10.97 -9.20
N ASP A 47 -1.13 11.17 -10.01
CA ASP A 47 -1.95 12.39 -9.99
C ASP A 47 -2.58 12.66 -8.60
N GLU A 48 -2.90 11.59 -7.88
CA GLU A 48 -3.39 11.61 -6.51
C GLU A 48 -2.52 10.74 -5.59
N GLU A 49 -2.36 11.19 -4.34
CA GLU A 49 -1.63 10.46 -3.32
C GLU A 49 -2.56 9.49 -2.58
N LEU A 50 -2.34 8.19 -2.76
CA LEU A 50 -3.13 7.13 -2.13
C LEU A 50 -3.19 7.26 -0.59
N ALA A 51 -2.07 7.58 0.05
CA ALA A 51 -2.01 7.72 1.51
C ALA A 51 -2.93 8.85 2.00
N SER A 52 -2.93 9.97 1.29
CA SER A 52 -3.79 11.13 1.57
C SER A 52 -5.27 10.79 1.41
N VAL A 53 -5.64 10.06 0.34
CA VAL A 53 -7.01 9.59 0.13
C VAL A 53 -7.45 8.64 1.24
N ALA A 54 -6.62 7.64 1.56
CA ALA A 54 -6.92 6.69 2.63
C ALA A 54 -7.08 7.35 4.00
N ALA A 55 -6.24 8.35 4.32
CA ALA A 55 -6.34 9.12 5.55
C ALA A 55 -7.63 9.94 5.64
N ARG A 56 -8.07 10.56 4.54
CA ARG A 56 -9.35 11.29 4.49
C ARG A 56 -10.57 10.39 4.65
N SER A 57 -10.48 9.15 4.17
CA SER A 57 -11.54 8.16 4.31
C SER A 57 -11.80 7.72 5.75
N GLU A 58 -10.83 7.89 6.65
CA GLU A 58 -10.96 7.53 8.07
C GLU A 58 -10.51 8.69 8.98
N PRO A 59 -11.40 9.64 9.30
CA PRO A 59 -11.09 10.70 10.24
C PRO A 59 -10.58 10.15 11.58
N GLY A 60 -9.45 10.67 12.04
CA GLY A 60 -8.80 10.22 13.28
C GLY A 60 -7.96 8.96 13.16
N LEU A 61 -7.86 8.34 11.98
CA LEU A 61 -6.96 7.22 11.69
C LEU A 61 -7.10 6.07 12.72
N VAL A 62 -8.33 5.73 13.10
CA VAL A 62 -8.60 4.77 14.18
C VAL A 62 -7.94 3.41 13.88
N SER A 63 -8.01 2.95 12.64
CA SER A 63 -7.41 1.70 12.18
C SER A 63 -5.89 1.75 12.21
N PHE A 64 -5.28 2.91 11.92
CA PHE A 64 -3.83 3.08 12.08
C PHE A 64 -3.40 2.93 13.55
N HIS A 65 -4.07 3.64 14.47
CA HIS A 65 -3.76 3.52 15.90
C HIS A 65 -3.94 2.09 16.40
N LYS A 66 -5.01 1.40 15.96
CA LYS A 66 -5.23 -0.01 16.27
C LYS A 66 -4.13 -0.90 15.69
N ALA A 67 -3.69 -0.66 14.47
CA ALA A 67 -2.59 -1.40 13.85
C ALA A 67 -1.28 -1.22 14.62
N VAL A 68 -0.92 0.02 14.98
CA VAL A 68 0.27 0.31 15.80
C VAL A 68 0.19 -0.40 17.15
N ARG A 69 -0.96 -0.35 17.82
CA ARG A 69 -1.16 -1.08 19.08
C ARG A 69 -0.98 -2.59 18.92
N ARG A 70 -1.53 -3.18 17.85
CA ARG A 70 -1.37 -4.62 17.57
C ARG A 70 0.08 -5.02 17.28
N ILE A 71 0.84 -4.14 16.63
CA ILE A 71 2.29 -4.34 16.45
C ILE A 71 2.99 -4.29 17.81
N HIS A 72 2.71 -3.28 18.62
CA HIS A 72 3.26 -3.13 19.97
C HIS A 72 2.95 -4.34 20.86
N ASP A 73 1.71 -4.84 20.81
CA ASP A 73 1.23 -5.97 21.62
C ASP A 73 1.67 -7.33 21.04
N GLY A 74 2.40 -7.35 19.91
CA GLY A 74 2.91 -8.57 19.28
C GLY A 74 1.88 -9.39 18.51
N GLU A 75 0.65 -8.89 18.34
CA GLU A 75 -0.40 -9.53 17.54
C GLU A 75 -0.09 -9.52 16.03
N VAL A 76 0.73 -8.56 15.58
CA VAL A 76 1.13 -8.40 14.18
C VAL A 76 2.65 -8.27 14.09
N THR A 77 3.29 -9.28 13.51
CA THR A 77 4.73 -9.27 13.20
C THR A 77 5.01 -8.34 12.03
N VAL A 78 5.98 -7.44 12.18
CA VAL A 78 6.41 -6.51 11.12
C VAL A 78 7.93 -6.46 10.96
N ASP A 79 8.68 -7.38 11.57
CA ASP A 79 10.14 -7.45 11.50
C ASP A 79 10.67 -7.46 10.07
N TYR A 80 9.91 -8.10 9.15
CA TYR A 80 10.22 -8.11 7.71
C TYR A 80 10.17 -6.70 7.06
N CYS A 81 9.43 -5.76 7.65
CA CYS A 81 9.38 -4.36 7.21
C CYS A 81 10.51 -3.50 7.80
N LEU A 82 11.30 -4.03 8.73
CA LEU A 82 12.45 -3.35 9.32
C LEU A 82 13.74 -3.59 8.50
N GLY A 83 13.58 -3.83 7.19
CA GLY A 83 14.66 -4.10 6.25
C GLY A 83 15.77 -3.05 6.29
N PRO A 84 16.84 -3.27 5.51
CA PRO A 84 18.11 -2.58 5.71
C PRO A 84 17.96 -1.06 5.67
N VAL A 85 18.70 -0.42 6.58
CA VAL A 85 18.74 1.02 6.75
C VAL A 85 20.02 1.54 6.11
N TYR A 86 19.88 2.46 5.18
CA TYR A 86 20.98 3.09 4.45
C TYR A 86 21.00 4.60 4.73
N PRO A 87 22.19 5.23 4.79
CA PRO A 87 22.29 6.68 4.81
C PRO A 87 21.91 7.25 3.44
N PHE A 88 21.55 8.54 3.39
CA PHE A 88 21.10 9.20 2.16
C PHE A 88 22.15 9.17 1.05
N GLU A 89 23.44 9.22 1.40
CA GLU A 89 24.57 9.13 0.47
C GLU A 89 24.59 7.81 -0.32
N GLU A 90 23.92 6.77 0.17
CA GLU A 90 23.86 5.45 -0.44
C GLU A 90 22.56 5.18 -1.21
N ALA A 91 21.70 6.20 -1.38
CA ALA A 91 20.40 6.06 -2.07
C ALA A 91 20.53 5.46 -3.48
N ASP A 92 21.57 5.82 -4.23
CA ASP A 92 21.82 5.28 -5.58
C ASP A 92 22.17 3.78 -5.58
N GLU A 93 22.81 3.27 -4.52
CA GLU A 93 23.02 1.82 -4.37
C GLU A 93 21.70 1.12 -4.05
N VAL A 94 20.88 1.69 -3.16
CA VAL A 94 19.56 1.14 -2.82
C VAL A 94 18.69 0.98 -4.07
N LEU A 95 18.65 1.98 -4.95
CA LEU A 95 17.91 1.89 -6.20
C LEU A 95 18.45 0.78 -7.11
N ARG A 96 19.77 0.61 -7.21
CA ARG A 96 20.38 -0.49 -7.97
C ARG A 96 20.07 -1.87 -7.38
N ILE A 97 20.02 -2.00 -6.05
CA ILE A 97 19.58 -3.24 -5.38
C ILE A 97 18.13 -3.56 -5.75
N VAL A 98 17.24 -2.56 -5.71
CA VAL A 98 15.82 -2.72 -6.07
C VAL A 98 15.66 -3.16 -7.53
N GLU A 99 16.42 -2.57 -8.46
CA GLU A 99 16.40 -2.96 -9.88
C GLU A 99 16.82 -4.42 -10.11
N ARG A 100 17.72 -4.95 -9.29
CA ARG A 100 18.15 -6.36 -9.33
C ARG A 100 17.16 -7.33 -8.68
N GLY A 101 16.04 -6.84 -8.15
CA GLY A 101 15.02 -7.66 -7.49
C GLY A 101 15.02 -7.55 -5.96
N GLY A 102 15.74 -6.57 -5.39
CA GLY A 102 15.62 -6.19 -3.98
C GLY A 102 16.27 -7.15 -2.98
N ASP A 103 17.04 -8.14 -3.44
CA ASP A 103 17.78 -9.11 -2.60
C ASP A 103 16.91 -9.80 -1.53
N GLY A 104 15.61 -10.01 -1.83
CA GLY A 104 14.65 -10.60 -0.90
C GLY A 104 14.12 -9.67 0.19
N HIS A 105 14.57 -8.41 0.23
CA HIS A 105 14.02 -7.39 1.13
C HIS A 105 12.72 -6.82 0.57
N VAL A 106 11.71 -6.71 1.45
CA VAL A 106 10.40 -6.14 1.08
C VAL A 106 10.34 -4.62 1.27
N LYS A 107 11.29 -4.04 2.02
CA LYS A 107 11.37 -2.61 2.33
C LYS A 107 12.82 -2.20 2.60
N PHE A 108 13.16 -1.00 2.13
CA PHE A 108 14.40 -0.31 2.42
C PHE A 108 14.08 0.98 3.17
N THR A 109 14.92 1.36 4.13
CA THR A 109 14.79 2.64 4.83
C THR A 109 15.99 3.49 4.49
N ILE A 110 15.76 4.72 4.03
CA ILE A 110 16.81 5.71 3.82
C ILE A 110 16.66 6.77 4.91
N VAL A 111 17.74 7.02 5.64
CA VAL A 111 17.79 8.04 6.69
C VAL A 111 18.64 9.22 6.24
N PRO A 112 18.36 10.44 6.75
CA PRO A 112 19.20 11.62 6.49
C PRO A 112 20.65 11.42 6.91
#